data_AF-A0A0F9CVU5-F1
#
_entry.id   AF-A0A0F9CVU5-F1
#
_cell.length_a   1.000
_cell.length_b   1.000
_cell.length_c   1.000
_cell.angle_alpha   90.00
_cell.angle_beta   90.00
_cell.angle_gamma   90.00
#
_symmetry.space_group_name_H-M   'P 1'
#
loop_
_entity.id
_entity.type
_entity.pdbx_description
1 polymer ?
#
loop_
_entity_poly.entity_id
_entity_poly.type
_entity_poly.pdbx_seq_one_letter_code
_entity_poly.pdbx_strand_id
1 'polypeptide(L)'
;MNEPNNEIKSQINVAAYFLAQANHTYDQLCYMFAQRRLRAQRDERYNDEAVIREKAAEIYFSSTPYDILCWLIAELDILIKLGIV
;
A
#
# COMPACT_ATOMS: atom_id res chain seq x y z
N MET A 1 -27.46 -5.17 -4.64
CA MET A 1 -26.27 -5.76 -5.29
C MET A 1 -25.25 -4.65 -5.48
N ASN A 2 -24.20 -4.62 -4.64
CA ASN A 2 -23.08 -3.68 -4.75
C ASN A 2 -21.92 -4.36 -5.49
N GLU A 3 -22.15 -4.73 -6.76
CA GLU A 3 -21.21 -5.52 -7.56
C GLU A 3 -19.81 -4.88 -7.73
N PRO A 4 -19.66 -3.57 -8.03
CA PRO A 4 -18.32 -3.01 -8.27
C PRO A 4 -17.43 -2.98 -7.02
N ASN A 5 -18.01 -2.89 -5.83
CA ASN A 5 -17.24 -2.89 -4.58
C ASN A 5 -16.71 -4.31 -4.23
N ASN A 6 -17.50 -5.34 -4.55
CA ASN A 6 -17.09 -6.72 -4.34
C ASN A 6 -15.97 -7.15 -5.30
N GLU A 7 -16.01 -6.69 -6.55
CA GLU A 7 -14.96 -6.98 -7.52
C GLU A 7 -13.63 -6.31 -7.14
N ILE A 8 -13.65 -5.02 -6.76
CA ILE A 8 -12.46 -4.31 -6.28
C ILE A 8 -11.88 -5.02 -5.05
N LYS A 9 -12.72 -5.35 -4.06
CA LYS A 9 -12.26 -6.06 -2.86
C LYS A 9 -11.66 -7.43 -3.18
N SER A 10 -12.21 -8.15 -4.15
CA SER A 10 -11.65 -9.42 -4.63
C SER A 10 -10.25 -9.21 -5.23
N GLN A 11 -10.08 -8.21 -6.09
CA GLN A 11 -8.78 -7.86 -6.67
C GLN A 11 -7.76 -7.49 -5.58
N ILE A 12 -8.17 -6.72 -4.57
CA ILE A 12 -7.32 -6.35 -3.44
C ILE A 12 -6.87 -7.60 -2.67
N ASN A 13 -7.79 -8.50 -2.34
CA ASN A 13 -7.45 -9.72 -1.62
C ASN A 13 -6.46 -10.59 -2.40
N VAL A 14 -6.64 -10.73 -3.71
CA VAL A 14 -5.72 -11.51 -4.57
C VAL A 14 -4.35 -10.85 -4.63
N ALA A 15 -4.28 -9.53 -4.83
CA ALA A 15 -3.01 -8.80 -4.87
C ALA A 15 -2.28 -8.85 -3.52
N ALA A 16 -3.00 -8.67 -2.41
CA ALA A 16 -2.45 -8.75 -1.06
C ALA A 16 -1.89 -10.14 -0.75
N TYR A 17 -2.58 -11.20 -1.19
CA TYR A 17 -2.12 -12.58 -1.07
C TYR A 17 -0.78 -12.79 -1.77
N PHE A 18 -0.66 -12.38 -3.04
CA PHE A 18 0.60 -12.53 -3.78
C PHE A 18 1.72 -11.66 -3.19
N LEU A 19 1.39 -10.47 -2.68
CA LEU A 19 2.37 -9.62 -2.00
C LEU A 19 2.89 -10.26 -0.71
N ALA A 20 2.02 -10.89 0.08
CA ALA A 20 2.43 -11.64 1.26
C ALA A 20 3.33 -12.83 0.90
N GLN A 21 3.03 -13.53 -0.20
CA GLN A 21 3.86 -14.64 -0.70
C GLN A 21 5.24 -14.20 -1.21
N ALA A 22 5.39 -12.97 -1.68
CA ALA A 22 6.68 -12.42 -2.10
C ALA A 22 7.67 -12.28 -0.92
N ASN A 23 7.20 -12.40 0.32
CA ASN A 23 8.00 -12.45 1.54
C ASN A 23 8.97 -11.27 1.68
N HIS A 24 8.48 -10.07 1.36
CA HIS A 24 9.17 -8.82 1.64
C HIS A 24 9.44 -8.70 3.14
N THR A 25 10.53 -8.03 3.51
CA THR A 25 10.76 -7.72 4.91
C THR A 25 9.77 -6.65 5.38
N TYR A 26 9.51 -6.59 6.69
CA TYR A 26 8.54 -5.65 7.23
C TYR A 26 8.91 -4.18 6.93
N ASP A 27 10.18 -3.82 7.00
CA ASP A 27 10.70 -2.49 6.62
C ASP A 27 10.50 -2.18 5.13
N GLN A 28 10.65 -3.17 4.25
CA GLN A 28 10.33 -3.02 2.82
C GLN A 28 8.84 -2.72 2.61
N LEU A 29 7.95 -3.42 3.32
CA LEU A 29 6.51 -3.14 3.25
C LEU A 29 6.18 -1.74 3.77
N CYS A 30 6.78 -1.30 4.88
CA CYS A 30 6.60 0.07 5.38
C CYS A 30 7.03 1.10 4.33
N TYR A 31 8.16 0.88 3.65
CA TYR A 31 8.64 1.75 2.58
C TYR A 31 7.70 1.76 1.37
N MET A 32 7.28 0.57 0.91
CA MET A 32 6.36 0.43 -0.21
C MET A 32 5.02 1.13 0.05
N PHE A 33 4.50 0.97 1.27
CA PHE A 33 3.25 1.60 1.69
C PHE A 33 3.39 3.13 1.76
N ALA A 34 4.47 3.65 2.36
CA ALA A 34 4.75 5.08 2.41
C ALA A 34 4.78 5.72 1.02
N GLN A 35 5.51 5.12 0.08
CA GLN A 35 5.62 5.60 -1.30
C GLN A 35 4.25 5.65 -2.00
N ARG A 36 3.47 4.57 -1.90
CA ARG A 36 2.13 4.50 -2.53
C ARG A 36 1.16 5.49 -1.91
N ARG A 37 1.25 5.70 -0.60
CA ARG A 37 0.43 6.67 0.12
C ARG A 37 0.70 8.10 -0.34
N LEU A 38 1.98 8.48 -0.49
CA LEU A 38 2.34 9.80 -1.03
C LEU A 38 1.85 9.97 -2.47
N ARG A 39 1.98 8.93 -3.30
CA ARG A 39 1.47 8.93 -4.68
C ARG A 39 -0.04 9.11 -4.74
N ALA A 40 -0.80 8.36 -3.94
CA ALA A 40 -2.26 8.48 -3.86
C ALA A 40 -2.71 9.85 -3.34
N GLN A 41 -1.90 10.50 -2.50
CA GLN A 41 -2.14 11.86 -2.01
C GLN A 41 -1.73 12.95 -3.02
N ARG A 42 -1.16 12.56 -4.17
CA ARG A 42 -0.58 13.47 -5.18
C ARG A 42 0.44 14.43 -4.56
N ASP A 43 1.15 13.98 -3.53
CA ASP A 43 2.25 14.73 -2.95
C ASP A 43 3.41 14.74 -3.95
N GLU A 44 3.91 15.92 -4.32
CA GLU A 44 5.00 16.08 -5.28
C GLU A 44 6.29 15.38 -4.82
N ARG A 45 6.42 15.12 -3.52
CA ARG A 45 7.56 14.44 -2.89
C ARG A 45 7.42 12.93 -2.88
N TYR A 46 6.49 12.35 -3.62
CA TYR A 46 6.30 10.88 -3.68
C TYR A 46 7.52 10.10 -4.20
N ASN A 47 8.47 10.79 -4.85
CA ASN A 47 9.76 10.23 -5.30
C ASN A 47 10.95 10.71 -4.45
N ASP A 48 10.74 11.52 -3.42
CA ASP A 48 11.80 11.94 -2.52
C ASP A 48 12.11 10.82 -1.53
N GLU A 49 13.27 10.17 -1.71
CA GLU A 49 13.69 9.06 -0.84
C GLU A 49 13.76 9.43 0.64
N ALA A 50 14.17 10.65 0.99
CA ALA A 50 14.29 11.04 2.38
C ALA A 50 12.91 11.12 3.04
N VAL A 51 11.94 11.71 2.34
CA VAL A 51 10.55 11.81 2.79
C VAL A 51 9.90 10.43 2.87
N ILE A 52 10.11 9.56 1.87
CA ILE A 52 9.56 8.19 1.91
C ILE A 52 10.12 7.43 3.11
N ARG A 53 11.44 7.52 3.37
CA ARG A 53 12.08 6.84 4.52
C ARG A 53 11.55 7.36 5.86
N GLU A 54 11.35 8.67 5.99
CA GLU A 54 10.75 9.27 7.19
C GLU A 54 9.34 8.70 7.44
N LYS A 55 8.49 8.68 6.40
CA LYS A 55 7.14 8.11 6.49
C LYS A 55 7.13 6.61 6.72
N ALA A 56 8.06 5.88 6.12
CA ALA A 56 8.24 4.45 6.37
C ALA A 56 8.59 4.17 7.83
N ALA A 57 9.45 5.01 8.44
CA ALA A 57 9.78 4.90 9.86
C ALA A 57 8.56 5.16 10.75
N GLU A 58 7.75 6.19 10.45
CA GLU A 58 6.47 6.44 11.17
C GLU A 58 5.56 5.19 11.16
N ILE A 59 5.43 4.55 10.00
CA ILE A 59 4.62 3.32 9.83
C ILE A 59 5.24 2.13 10.58
N TYR A 60 6.56 1.99 10.53
CA TYR A 60 7.27 0.92 11.22
C TYR A 60 6.97 0.98 12.72
N PHE A 61 7.07 2.17 13.31
CA PHE A 61 6.79 2.39 14.73
C PHE A 61 5.31 2.31 15.11
N SER A 62 4.38 2.52 14.16
CA SER A 62 2.94 2.29 14.42
C SER A 62 2.56 0.81 14.57
N SER A 63 3.51 -0.12 14.37
CA SER A 63 3.33 -1.56 14.61
C SER A 63 2.11 -2.16 13.88
N THR A 64 1.85 -1.68 12.66
CA THR A 64 0.77 -2.21 11.82
C THR A 64 1.05 -3.68 11.47
N PRO A 65 0.09 -4.60 11.59
CA PRO A 65 0.36 -6.00 11.24
C PRO A 65 0.81 -6.19 9.78
N TYR A 66 1.66 -7.18 9.54
CA TYR A 66 2.28 -7.45 8.24
C TYR A 66 1.26 -7.71 7.13
N ASP A 67 0.25 -8.54 7.41
CA ASP A 67 -0.85 -8.87 6.51
C ASP A 67 -1.71 -7.65 6.18
N ILE A 68 -1.94 -6.79 7.17
CA ILE A 68 -2.63 -5.52 6.99
C ILE A 68 -1.80 -4.56 6.11
N LEU A 69 -0.48 -4.49 6.26
CA LEU A 69 0.37 -3.73 5.34
C LEU A 69 0.28 -4.26 3.91
N CYS A 70 0.31 -5.58 3.72
CA CYS A 70 0.14 -6.18 2.40
C CYS A 70 -1.21 -5.79 1.77
N TRP A 71 -2.28 -5.82 2.57
CA TRP A 71 -3.61 -5.42 2.12
C TRP A 71 -3.70 -3.94 1.73
N LEU A 72 -3.16 -3.05 2.58
CA LEU A 72 -3.18 -1.60 2.33
C LEU A 72 -2.35 -1.20 1.10
N ILE A 73 -1.20 -1.86 0.89
CA ILE A 73 -0.39 -1.67 -0.31
C ILE A 73 -1.18 -2.07 -1.56
N ALA A 74 -1.80 -3.25 -1.54
CA ALA A 74 -2.60 -3.75 -2.64
C ALA A 74 -3.83 -2.87 -2.93
N GLU A 75 -4.49 -2.37 -1.87
CA GLU A 75 -5.59 -1.42 -1.99
C GLU A 75 -5.15 -0.15 -2.73
N LEU A 76 -4.07 0.50 -2.28
CA LEU A 76 -3.57 1.71 -2.93
C LEU A 76 -3.18 1.47 -4.39
N ASP A 77 -2.48 0.37 -4.69
CA ASP A 77 -2.08 0.07 -6.06
C ASP A 77 -3.30 -0.11 -6.99
N ILE A 78 -4.37 -0.74 -6.52
CA ILE A 78 -5.60 -0.91 -7.30
C ILE A 78 -6.35 0.41 -7.45
N LEU A 79 -6.50 1.19 -6.38
CA LEU A 79 -7.19 2.48 -6.44
C LEU A 79 -6.47 3.47 -7.36
N ILE A 80 -5.13 3.51 -7.33
CA ILE A 80 -4.30 4.32 -8.24
C ILE A 80 -4.50 3.84 -9.68
N LYS A 81 -4.47 2.52 -9.92
CA LYS A 81 -4.65 1.94 -11.26
C LYS A 81 -6.02 2.26 -11.85
N LEU A 82 -7.06 2.33 -11.02
CA LEU A 82 -8.43 2.70 -11.40
C LEU A 82 -8.62 4.23 -11.50
N GLY A 83 -7.62 5.03 -11.13
CA GLY A 83 -7.72 6.49 -11.13
C GLY A 83 -8.70 7.05 -10.09
N ILE A 84 -9.01 6.28 -9.05
CA ILE A 84 -9.90 6.68 -7.96
C ILE A 84 -9.20 7.65 -7.01
N VAL A 85 -7.88 7.51 -6.86
CA VAL A 85 -6.98 8.38 -6.08
C VAL A 85 -5.87 8.94 -6.98
#